data_AF-A0A2W6BPA9-F1
#
_entry.id   AF-A0A2W6BPA9-F1
#
_cell.length_a   1.000
_cell.length_b   1.000
_cell.length_c   1.000
_cell.angle_alpha   90.00
_cell.angle_beta   90.00
_cell.angle_gamma   90.00
#
_symmetry.space_group_name_H-M   'P 1'
#
loop_
_entity.id
_entity.type
_entity.pdbx_description
1 polymer ?
#
loop_
_entity_poly.entity_id
_entity_poly.type
_entity_poly.pdbx_seq_one_letter_code
_entity_poly.pdbx_strand_id
1 'polypeptide(L)'
;MSFFDKVRGKIILSVIFGVIVVAGLGLFTDLGRLGASLRDFNWALLPAILGLTLFNYVLRFFKWDYYVHLVSERPISKRDSGLVFFSGFTMVMTPGKVGELLKAYLLRQVNGTPVTTSSPIVIAERMSDGIAMILLAVLGFGLLILFGGTTEAANFFWPILVLVLLAYVTIIVLVRNHALTERLLTWLERYPFVAKRMHHLRNLFVSSNLLLSPRALLIASGLGFISWAGECAAFFLVMIGLGFAPSWNLLFITTFILGATSV
;
A
#
# COMPACT_ATOMS: atom_id res chain seq x y z
N MET A 1 32.21 -17.31 16.95
CA MET A 1 31.18 -16.43 17.56
C MET A 1 29.86 -16.67 16.86
N SER A 2 28.90 -17.25 17.57
CA SER A 2 27.62 -17.75 17.05
C SER A 2 26.76 -16.61 16.51
N PHE A 3 26.08 -16.82 15.39
CA PHE A 3 25.08 -15.91 14.81
C PHE A 3 24.05 -15.44 15.87
N PHE A 4 23.71 -16.30 16.83
CA PHE A 4 22.80 -15.98 17.92
C PHE A 4 23.30 -14.86 18.84
N ASP A 5 24.61 -14.77 19.12
CA ASP A 5 25.14 -13.72 20.00
C ASP A 5 25.08 -12.33 19.35
N LYS A 6 25.23 -12.26 18.02
CA LYS A 6 25.09 -11.01 17.25
C LYS A 6 23.64 -10.53 17.13
N VAL A 7 22.67 -11.44 17.14
CA VAL A 7 21.24 -11.12 16.99
C VAL A 7 20.60 -10.86 18.35
N ARG A 8 21.05 -11.53 19.43
CA ARG A 8 20.52 -11.38 20.79
C ARG A 8 20.52 -9.93 21.27
N GLY A 9 21.62 -9.20 21.05
CA GLY A 9 21.71 -7.78 21.42
C GLY A 9 20.69 -6.90 20.68
N LYS A 10 20.44 -7.18 19.40
CA LYS A 10 19.45 -6.45 18.59
C LYS A 10 18.02 -6.77 19.00
N ILE A 11 17.73 -8.05 19.29
CA ILE A 11 16.41 -8.47 19.81
C ILE A 11 16.12 -7.77 21.13
N ILE A 12 17.08 -7.79 22.08
CA ILE A 12 16.93 -7.12 23.37
C ILE A 12 16.70 -5.61 23.17
N LEU A 13 17.44 -4.97 22.26
CA LEU A 13 17.27 -3.56 21.95
C LEU A 13 15.88 -3.27 21.35
N SER A 14 15.39 -4.11 20.44
CA SER A 14 14.04 -3.98 19.86
C SER A 14 12.94 -4.19 20.90
N VAL A 15 13.12 -5.11 21.84
CA VAL A 15 12.18 -5.33 22.95
C VAL A 15 12.18 -4.13 23.89
N ILE A 16 13.35 -3.63 24.30
CA ILE A 16 13.47 -2.44 25.14
C ILE A 16 12.83 -1.22 24.44
N PHE A 17 13.09 -1.05 23.14
CA PHE A 17 12.47 0.01 22.36
C PHE A 17 10.94 -0.14 22.31
N GLY A 18 10.43 -1.35 22.08
CA GLY A 18 9.00 -1.65 22.13
C GLY A 18 8.39 -1.31 23.49
N VAL A 19 9.07 -1.66 24.59
CA VAL A 19 8.65 -1.33 25.96
C VAL A 19 8.65 0.18 26.18
N ILE A 20 9.67 0.91 25.72
CA ILE A 20 9.74 2.38 25.83
C ILE A 20 8.63 3.04 25.02
N VAL A 21 8.34 2.55 23.81
CA VAL A 21 7.24 3.07 22.98
C VAL A 21 5.89 2.82 23.65
N VAL A 22 5.64 1.61 24.15
CA VAL A 22 4.41 1.27 24.88
C VAL A 22 4.29 2.07 26.18
N ALA A 23 5.38 2.23 26.92
CA ALA A 23 5.42 3.04 28.14
C ALA A 23 5.20 4.52 27.82
N GLY A 24 5.82 5.05 26.76
CA GLY A 24 5.62 6.41 26.28
C GLY A 24 4.17 6.65 25.86
N LEU A 25 3.60 5.74 25.07
CA LEU A 25 2.17 5.78 24.72
C LEU A 25 1.29 5.69 25.98
N GLY A 26 1.66 4.89 26.97
CA GLY A 26 0.95 4.79 28.25
C GLY A 26 1.06 6.03 29.14
N LEU A 27 2.08 6.88 28.95
CA LEU A 27 2.19 8.18 29.62
C LEU A 27 1.33 9.26 28.94
N PHE A 28 1.12 9.14 27.61
CA PHE A 28 0.27 10.05 26.84
C PHE A 28 -1.20 9.59 26.73
N THR A 29 -1.49 8.33 27.01
CA THR A 29 -2.83 7.72 26.87
C THR A 29 -3.32 7.25 28.23
N ASP A 30 -4.56 7.56 28.58
CA ASP A 30 -5.21 7.05 29.80
C ASP A 30 -5.37 5.52 29.68
N LEU A 31 -4.39 4.77 30.20
CA LEU A 31 -4.36 3.31 30.18
C LEU A 31 -5.61 2.69 30.83
N GLY A 32 -6.25 3.40 31.77
CA GLY A 32 -7.52 3.00 32.36
C GLY A 32 -8.66 3.03 31.34
N ARG A 33 -8.77 4.11 30.56
CA ARG A 33 -9.76 4.21 29.46
C ARG A 33 -9.50 3.20 28.36
N LEU A 34 -8.23 2.97 28.00
CA LEU A 34 -7.84 1.99 26.99
C LEU A 34 -8.25 0.57 27.42
N GLY A 35 -8.00 0.22 28.68
CA GLY A 35 -8.44 -1.05 29.27
C GLY A 35 -9.95 -1.19 29.36
N ALA A 36 -10.68 -0.12 29.68
CA ALA A 36 -12.14 -0.12 29.69
C ALA A 36 -12.71 -0.33 28.27
N SER A 37 -12.23 0.42 27.28
CA SER A 37 -12.66 0.27 25.88
C SER A 37 -12.40 -1.13 25.30
N LEU A 38 -11.31 -1.81 25.72
CA LEU A 38 -11.04 -3.20 25.31
C LEU A 38 -11.95 -4.22 26.01
N ARG A 39 -12.38 -3.95 27.25
CA ARG A 39 -13.34 -4.81 27.96
C ARG A 39 -14.74 -4.70 27.39
N ASP A 40 -15.14 -3.49 27.05
CA ASP A 40 -16.47 -3.21 26.48
C ASP A 40 -16.53 -3.49 24.97
N PHE A 41 -15.39 -3.85 24.36
CA PHE A 41 -15.33 -4.17 22.94
C PHE A 41 -16.17 -5.40 22.61
N ASN A 42 -17.00 -5.31 21.57
CA ASN A 42 -17.76 -6.47 21.09
C ASN A 42 -16.86 -7.45 20.32
N TRP A 43 -16.24 -8.39 21.05
CA TRP A 43 -15.35 -9.41 20.52
C TRP A 43 -16.01 -10.37 19.51
N ALA A 44 -17.35 -10.44 19.44
CA ALA A 44 -18.05 -11.23 18.42
C ALA A 44 -17.82 -10.70 17.00
N LEU A 45 -17.41 -9.43 16.85
CA LEU A 45 -17.06 -8.83 15.56
C LEU A 45 -15.65 -9.21 15.08
N LEU A 46 -14.80 -9.73 15.98
CA LEU A 46 -13.40 -10.02 15.67
C LEU A 46 -13.23 -11.00 14.50
N PRO A 47 -13.98 -12.12 14.39
CA PRO A 47 -13.86 -13.01 13.22
C PRO A 47 -14.18 -12.32 11.89
N ALA A 48 -15.16 -11.40 11.88
CA ALA A 48 -15.52 -10.65 10.68
C ALA A 48 -14.42 -9.64 10.31
N ILE A 49 -13.87 -8.92 11.30
CA ILE A 49 -12.75 -7.98 11.11
C ILE A 49 -11.54 -8.73 10.54
N LEU A 50 -11.14 -9.85 11.16
CA LEU A 50 -10.03 -10.68 10.68
C LEU A 50 -10.31 -11.26 9.29
N GLY A 51 -11.55 -11.68 9.02
CA GLY A 51 -11.97 -12.17 7.72
C GLY A 51 -11.81 -11.12 6.62
N LEU A 52 -12.17 -9.86 6.89
CA LEU A 52 -12.00 -8.75 5.96
C LEU A 52 -10.52 -8.42 5.72
N THR A 53 -9.68 -8.43 6.75
CA THR A 53 -8.23 -8.23 6.61
C THR A 53 -7.56 -9.40 5.86
N LEU A 54 -7.98 -10.65 6.08
CA LEU A 54 -7.50 -11.79 5.30
C LEU A 54 -7.92 -11.70 3.84
N PHE A 55 -9.17 -11.30 3.59
CA PHE A 55 -9.68 -11.04 2.24
C PHE A 55 -8.85 -9.94 1.54
N ASN A 56 -8.48 -8.89 2.27
CA ASN A 56 -7.58 -7.85 1.78
C ASN A 56 -6.24 -8.46 1.29
N TYR A 57 -5.60 -9.30 2.10
CA TYR A 57 -4.33 -9.95 1.73
C TYR A 57 -4.45 -10.88 0.52
N VAL A 58 -5.58 -11.58 0.36
CA VAL A 58 -5.84 -12.41 -0.82
C VAL A 58 -5.91 -11.55 -2.08
N LEU A 59 -6.62 -10.42 -2.05
CA LEU A 59 -6.68 -9.51 -3.20
C LEU A 59 -5.33 -8.87 -3.51
N ARG A 60 -4.55 -8.50 -2.49
CA ARG A 60 -3.18 -8.01 -2.68
C ARG A 60 -2.28 -9.06 -3.31
N PHE A 61 -2.42 -10.33 -2.94
CA PHE A 61 -1.72 -11.42 -3.61
C PHE A 61 -2.08 -11.51 -5.09
N PHE A 62 -3.37 -11.48 -5.45
CA PHE A 62 -3.78 -11.51 -6.86
C PHE A 62 -3.29 -10.31 -7.66
N LYS A 63 -3.26 -9.12 -7.04
CA LYS A 63 -2.69 -7.92 -7.67
C LYS A 63 -1.20 -8.07 -7.94
N TRP A 64 -0.45 -8.59 -6.97
CA TRP A 64 0.97 -8.92 -7.13
C TRP A 64 1.18 -9.95 -8.24
N ASP A 65 0.43 -11.05 -8.20
CA ASP A 65 0.50 -12.14 -9.18
C ASP A 65 0.23 -11.62 -10.59
N TYR A 66 -0.79 -10.77 -10.76
CA TYR A 66 -1.10 -10.09 -12.01
C TYR A 66 0.10 -9.27 -12.54
N TYR A 67 0.72 -8.46 -11.69
CA TYR A 67 1.87 -7.65 -12.10
C TYR A 67 3.11 -8.48 -12.43
N VAL A 68 3.36 -9.55 -11.68
CA VAL A 68 4.46 -10.48 -11.97
C VAL A 68 4.28 -11.11 -13.35
N HIS A 69 3.08 -11.59 -13.69
CA HIS A 69 2.79 -12.15 -15.00
C HIS A 69 2.85 -11.13 -16.14
N LEU A 70 2.66 -9.85 -15.83
CA LEU A 70 2.75 -8.79 -16.83
C LEU A 70 4.20 -8.50 -17.24
N VAL A 71 5.16 -8.57 -16.30
CA VAL A 71 6.57 -8.20 -16.58
C VAL A 71 7.53 -9.39 -16.67
N SER A 72 7.12 -10.58 -16.20
CA SER A 72 7.97 -11.77 -16.25
C SER A 72 7.84 -12.45 -17.61
N GLU A 73 8.97 -12.60 -18.31
CA GLU A 73 9.04 -13.36 -19.56
C GLU A 73 8.90 -14.87 -19.33
N ARG A 74 9.24 -15.34 -18.12
CA ARG A 74 9.19 -16.75 -17.74
C ARG A 74 7.99 -17.02 -16.84
N PRO A 75 7.27 -18.14 -17.06
CA PRO A 75 6.11 -18.48 -16.26
C PRO A 75 6.51 -18.72 -14.80
N ILE A 76 5.63 -18.32 -13.88
CA ILE A 76 5.74 -18.61 -12.46
C ILE A 76 4.50 -19.38 -12.02
N SER A 77 4.66 -20.36 -11.14
CA SER A 77 3.49 -21.03 -10.56
C SER A 77 2.80 -20.10 -9.56
N LYS A 78 1.48 -20.22 -9.41
CA LYS A 78 0.72 -19.44 -8.41
C LYS A 78 1.25 -19.66 -6.99
N ARG A 79 1.73 -20.87 -6.70
CA ARG A 79 2.32 -21.22 -5.40
C ARG A 79 3.59 -20.42 -5.15
N ASP A 80 4.51 -20.40 -6.12
CA ASP A 80 5.79 -19.71 -5.96
C ASP A 80 5.58 -18.19 -5.92
N SER A 81 4.69 -17.66 -6.76
CA SER A 81 4.26 -16.26 -6.70
C SER A 81 3.71 -15.90 -5.32
N GLY A 82 2.91 -16.79 -4.72
CA GLY A 82 2.39 -16.65 -3.36
C GLY A 82 3.50 -16.64 -2.32
N LEU A 83 4.45 -17.57 -2.39
CA LEU A 83 5.60 -17.62 -1.48
C LEU A 83 6.43 -16.33 -1.57
N VAL A 84 6.68 -15.83 -2.78
CA VAL A 84 7.37 -14.54 -2.98
C VAL A 84 6.54 -13.40 -2.38
N PHE A 85 5.23 -13.36 -2.59
CA PHE A 85 4.36 -12.34 -2.02
C PHE A 85 4.39 -12.34 -0.47
N PHE A 86 4.14 -13.50 0.15
CA PHE A 86 4.06 -13.64 1.59
C PHE A 86 5.41 -13.45 2.28
N SER A 87 6.51 -13.81 1.62
CA SER A 87 7.86 -13.52 2.14
C SER A 87 8.08 -12.02 2.37
N GLY A 88 7.42 -11.16 1.58
CA GLY A 88 7.47 -9.71 1.73
C GLY A 88 6.91 -9.20 3.06
N PHE A 89 5.99 -9.93 3.71
CA PHE A 89 5.45 -9.52 5.01
C PHE A 89 6.48 -9.59 6.14
N THR A 90 7.49 -10.46 6.03
CA THR A 90 8.57 -10.54 7.02
C THR A 90 9.39 -9.25 7.09
N MET A 91 9.27 -8.38 6.08
CA MET A 91 10.06 -7.15 5.95
C MET A 91 9.27 -5.86 6.19
N VAL A 92 8.05 -5.95 6.72
CA VAL A 92 7.21 -4.78 7.07
C VAL A 92 7.93 -3.83 8.05
N MET A 93 8.87 -4.35 8.85
CA MET A 93 9.66 -3.59 9.83
C MET A 93 10.83 -2.80 9.22
N THR A 94 11.03 -2.79 7.89
CA THR A 94 12.15 -2.09 7.25
C THR A 94 11.84 -0.61 6.95
N PRO A 95 12.70 0.35 7.33
CA PRO A 95 12.47 1.76 7.05
C PRO A 95 12.46 2.02 5.54
N GLY A 96 11.51 2.84 5.07
CA GLY A 96 11.35 3.18 3.65
C GLY A 96 10.83 2.04 2.76
N LYS A 97 10.32 0.93 3.33
CA LYS A 97 9.81 -0.24 2.61
C LYS A 97 10.81 -0.85 1.62
N VAL A 98 12.11 -0.67 1.86
CA VAL A 98 13.20 -1.28 1.07
C VAL A 98 13.04 -2.81 1.01
N GLY A 99 12.42 -3.41 2.02
CA GLY A 99 12.06 -4.83 2.04
C GLY A 99 11.16 -5.29 0.89
N GLU A 100 10.37 -4.41 0.27
CA GLU A 100 9.56 -4.78 -0.91
C GLU A 100 10.45 -5.07 -2.14
N LEU A 101 11.67 -4.52 -2.21
CA LEU A 101 12.66 -4.87 -3.24
C LEU A 101 13.20 -6.30 -3.08
N LEU A 102 13.07 -6.91 -1.90
CA LEU A 102 13.38 -8.33 -1.74
C LEU A 102 12.46 -9.19 -2.61
N LYS A 103 11.19 -8.81 -2.82
CA LYS A 103 10.29 -9.58 -3.70
C LYS A 103 10.86 -9.66 -5.11
N ALA A 104 11.42 -8.56 -5.64
CA ALA A 104 12.09 -8.53 -6.93
C ALA A 104 13.35 -9.41 -6.95
N TYR A 105 14.12 -9.43 -5.85
CA TYR A 105 15.27 -10.33 -5.70
C TYR A 105 14.86 -11.80 -5.65
N LEU A 106 13.84 -12.15 -4.87
CA LEU A 106 13.33 -13.52 -4.76
C LEU A 106 12.71 -13.99 -6.06
N LEU A 107 12.01 -13.12 -6.77
CA LEU A 107 11.48 -13.42 -8.10
C LEU A 107 12.62 -13.80 -9.06
N ARG A 108 13.73 -13.05 -9.04
CA ARG A 108 14.94 -13.40 -9.80
C ARG A 108 15.47 -14.78 -9.42
N GLN A 109 15.44 -15.17 -8.16
CA GLN A 109 15.89 -16.50 -7.73
C GLN A 109 14.94 -17.62 -8.17
N VAL A 110 13.64 -17.35 -8.19
CA VAL A 110 12.61 -18.35 -8.52
C VAL A 110 12.52 -18.61 -10.02
N ASN A 111 12.39 -17.56 -10.84
CA ASN A 111 12.16 -17.72 -12.29
C ASN A 111 13.22 -17.04 -13.17
N GLY A 112 14.14 -16.26 -12.59
CA GLY A 112 15.18 -15.55 -13.34
C GLY A 112 14.80 -14.15 -13.82
N THR A 113 13.59 -13.65 -13.52
CA THR A 113 13.17 -12.29 -13.90
C THR A 113 14.16 -11.26 -13.34
N PRO A 114 14.76 -10.38 -14.17
CA PRO A 114 15.70 -9.38 -13.68
C PRO A 114 15.08 -8.47 -12.61
N VAL A 115 15.88 -8.10 -11.60
CA VAL A 115 15.43 -7.16 -10.55
C VAL A 115 15.01 -5.82 -11.16
N THR A 116 15.67 -5.37 -12.22
CA THR A 116 15.33 -4.12 -12.94
C THR A 116 14.00 -4.19 -13.68
N THR A 117 13.48 -5.39 -13.94
CA THR A 117 12.19 -5.60 -14.59
C THR A 117 11.06 -5.69 -13.57
N SER A 118 11.34 -6.25 -12.39
CA SER A 118 10.36 -6.51 -11.33
C SER A 118 10.31 -5.46 -10.23
N SER A 119 11.38 -4.68 -10.02
CA SER A 119 11.39 -3.60 -9.03
C SER A 119 10.33 -2.51 -9.28
N PRO A 120 9.97 -2.15 -10.53
CA PRO A 120 8.90 -1.19 -10.76
C PRO A 120 7.51 -1.68 -10.34
N ILE A 121 7.31 -2.99 -10.11
CA ILE A 121 6.05 -3.54 -9.57
C ILE A 121 5.70 -2.86 -8.25
N VAL A 122 6.70 -2.63 -7.38
CA VAL A 122 6.49 -1.99 -6.08
C VAL A 122 5.91 -0.58 -6.24
N ILE A 123 6.43 0.20 -7.20
CA ILE A 123 5.92 1.54 -7.50
C ILE A 123 4.52 1.45 -8.11
N ALA A 124 4.29 0.54 -9.05
CA ALA A 124 2.99 0.34 -9.67
C ALA A 124 1.90 -0.09 -8.67
N GLU A 125 2.24 -0.95 -7.70
CA GLU A 125 1.36 -1.32 -6.59
C GLU A 125 0.97 -0.10 -5.75
N ARG A 126 1.93 0.79 -5.45
CA ARG A 126 1.66 2.04 -4.73
C ARG A 126 0.84 3.03 -5.54
N MET A 127 1.09 3.13 -6.84
CA MET A 127 0.32 4.01 -7.71
C MET A 127 -1.13 3.53 -7.80
N SER A 128 -1.35 2.24 -8.05
CA SER A 128 -2.70 1.65 -8.07
C SER A 128 -3.41 1.72 -6.71
N ASP A 129 -2.69 1.52 -5.61
CA ASP A 129 -3.26 1.68 -4.25
C ASP A 129 -3.65 3.13 -3.96
N GLY A 130 -2.82 4.10 -4.33
CA GLY A 130 -3.14 5.51 -4.13
C GLY A 130 -4.36 5.94 -4.94
N ILE A 131 -4.49 5.48 -6.20
CA ILE A 131 -5.70 5.72 -6.99
C ILE A 131 -6.93 5.14 -6.29
N ALA A 132 -6.86 3.89 -5.82
CA ALA A 132 -7.95 3.25 -5.09
C ALA A 132 -8.35 4.04 -3.83
N MET A 133 -7.37 4.52 -3.06
CA MET A 133 -7.61 5.29 -1.84
C MET A 133 -8.18 6.68 -2.11
N ILE A 134 -7.72 7.38 -3.14
CA ILE A 134 -8.31 8.65 -3.57
C ILE A 134 -9.77 8.44 -3.98
N LEU A 135 -10.07 7.38 -4.74
CA LEU A 135 -11.45 7.04 -5.13
C LEU A 135 -12.32 6.75 -3.91
N LEU A 136 -11.81 6.01 -2.92
CA LEU A 136 -12.53 5.75 -1.66
C LEU A 136 -12.72 7.04 -0.84
N ALA A 137 -11.71 7.91 -0.77
CA ALA A 137 -11.80 9.19 -0.07
C ALA A 137 -12.86 10.09 -0.73
N VAL A 138 -12.85 10.22 -2.06
CA VAL A 138 -13.85 10.98 -2.82
C VAL A 138 -15.24 10.38 -2.64
N LEU A 139 -15.36 9.04 -2.67
CA LEU A 139 -16.65 8.37 -2.48
C LEU A 139 -17.20 8.57 -1.06
N GLY A 140 -16.39 8.30 -0.03
CA GLY A 140 -16.79 8.48 1.36
C GLY A 140 -17.16 9.92 1.68
N PHE A 141 -16.36 10.88 1.20
CA PHE A 141 -16.64 12.30 1.40
C PHE A 141 -17.85 12.78 0.61
N GLY A 142 -17.99 12.36 -0.65
CA GLY A 142 -19.13 12.71 -1.50
C GLY A 142 -20.45 12.21 -0.90
N LEU A 143 -20.48 10.97 -0.41
CA LEU A 143 -21.66 10.42 0.28
C LEU A 143 -21.96 11.15 1.59
N LEU A 144 -20.93 11.54 2.35
CA LEU A 144 -21.10 12.35 3.55
C LEU A 144 -21.76 13.71 3.25
N ILE A 145 -21.37 14.37 2.16
CA ILE A 145 -21.99 15.65 1.77
C ILE A 145 -23.44 15.44 1.32
N LEU A 146 -23.68 14.45 0.46
CA LEU A 146 -25.00 14.18 -0.12
C LEU A 146 -26.05 13.79 0.94
N PHE A 147 -25.66 13.02 1.95
CA PHE A 147 -26.59 12.49 2.96
C PHE A 147 -26.47 13.16 4.34
N GLY A 148 -25.34 13.81 4.64
CA GLY A 148 -25.05 14.41 5.95
C GLY A 148 -25.13 15.94 5.99
N GLY A 149 -25.29 16.62 4.85
CA GLY A 149 -25.53 18.07 4.80
C GLY A 149 -24.36 18.97 5.25
N THR A 150 -23.17 18.41 5.46
CA THR A 150 -22.00 19.16 5.95
C THR A 150 -21.29 19.89 4.80
N THR A 151 -21.71 21.13 4.53
CA THR A 151 -21.17 21.97 3.44
C THR A 151 -19.89 22.73 3.79
N GLU A 152 -19.63 23.03 5.07
CA GLU A 152 -18.45 23.82 5.43
C GLU A 152 -17.14 23.03 5.30
N ALA A 153 -17.13 21.77 5.75
CA ALA A 153 -16.00 20.87 5.54
C ALA A 153 -15.79 20.55 4.05
N ALA A 154 -16.86 20.52 3.25
CA ALA A 154 -16.83 20.28 1.80
C ALA A 154 -15.86 21.22 1.08
N ASN A 155 -15.91 22.51 1.39
CA ASN A 155 -15.11 23.54 0.74
C ASN A 155 -13.62 23.42 1.03
N PHE A 156 -13.24 22.86 2.19
CA PHE A 156 -11.83 22.70 2.56
C PHE A 156 -11.21 21.42 1.97
N PHE A 157 -11.92 20.28 2.05
CA PHE A 157 -11.34 19.00 1.63
C PHE A 157 -11.42 18.75 0.12
N TRP A 158 -12.43 19.30 -0.57
CA TRP A 158 -12.60 19.09 -2.01
C TRP A 158 -11.39 19.57 -2.84
N PRO A 159 -10.84 20.79 -2.62
CA PRO A 159 -9.65 21.24 -3.33
C PRO A 159 -8.42 20.35 -3.09
N ILE A 160 -8.26 19.82 -1.87
CA ILE A 160 -7.14 18.93 -1.52
C ILE A 160 -7.24 17.61 -2.29
N LEU A 161 -8.43 17.00 -2.31
CA LEU A 161 -8.67 15.75 -3.04
C LEU A 161 -8.42 15.93 -4.55
N VAL A 162 -8.89 17.04 -5.13
CA VAL A 162 -8.65 17.36 -6.54
C VAL A 162 -7.16 17.59 -6.81
N LEU A 163 -6.45 18.31 -5.95
CA LEU A 163 -5.01 18.56 -6.08
C LEU A 163 -4.21 17.25 -6.04
N VAL A 164 -4.53 16.36 -5.09
CA VAL A 164 -3.88 15.05 -4.95
C VAL A 164 -4.15 14.17 -6.18
N LEU A 165 -5.40 14.15 -6.67
CA LEU A 165 -5.76 13.43 -7.89
C LEU A 165 -5.00 13.97 -9.11
N LEU A 166 -4.93 15.29 -9.27
CA LEU A 166 -4.20 15.95 -10.37
C LEU A 166 -2.70 15.65 -10.31
N ALA A 167 -2.11 15.67 -9.11
CA ALA A 167 -0.71 15.29 -8.91
C ALA A 167 -0.47 13.83 -9.35
N TYR A 168 -1.34 12.90 -8.94
CA TYR A 168 -1.27 11.50 -9.35
C TYR A 168 -1.38 11.31 -10.87
N VAL A 169 -2.37 11.94 -11.49
CA VAL A 169 -2.57 11.89 -12.95
C VAL A 169 -1.36 12.47 -13.68
N THR A 170 -0.84 13.60 -13.20
CA THR A 170 0.35 14.24 -13.78
C THR A 170 1.57 13.34 -13.69
N ILE A 171 1.83 12.70 -12.54
CA ILE A 171 2.93 11.74 -12.39
C ILE A 171 2.77 10.59 -13.39
N ILE A 172 1.58 10.00 -13.51
CA ILE A 172 1.33 8.89 -14.45
C ILE A 172 1.54 9.33 -15.90
N VAL A 173 1.02 10.50 -16.29
CA VAL A 173 1.19 11.05 -17.64
C VAL A 173 2.66 11.33 -17.94
N LEU A 174 3.40 11.92 -16.99
CA LEU A 174 4.83 12.20 -17.15
C LEU A 174 5.64 10.92 -17.31
N VAL A 175 5.41 9.91 -16.47
CA VAL A 175 6.14 8.62 -16.52
C VAL A 175 5.83 7.86 -17.82
N ARG A 176 4.60 7.96 -18.33
CA ARG A 176 4.20 7.29 -19.58
C ARG A 176 4.60 8.04 -20.85
N ASN A 177 4.95 9.32 -20.76
CA ASN A 177 5.28 10.12 -21.93
C ASN A 177 6.60 9.66 -22.56
N HIS A 178 6.50 8.93 -23.67
CA HIS A 178 7.65 8.37 -24.38
C HIS A 178 8.68 9.43 -24.77
N ALA A 179 8.23 10.63 -25.18
CA ALA A 179 9.14 11.70 -25.59
C ALA A 179 9.93 12.28 -24.40
N LEU A 180 9.29 12.43 -23.24
CA LEU A 180 9.98 12.88 -22.03
C LEU A 180 10.94 11.82 -21.51
N THR A 181 10.53 10.55 -21.52
CA THR A 181 11.37 9.43 -21.08
C THR A 181 12.62 9.27 -21.95
N GLU A 182 12.48 9.29 -23.29
CA GLU A 182 13.65 9.23 -24.18
C GLU A 182 14.54 10.48 -24.08
N ARG A 183 13.98 11.68 -23.88
CA ARG A 183 14.77 12.88 -23.58
C ARG A 183 15.56 12.75 -22.28
N LEU A 184 14.94 12.18 -21.25
CA LEU A 184 15.60 11.96 -19.97
C LEU A 184 16.71 10.91 -20.10
N LEU A 185 16.46 9.82 -20.83
CA LEU A 185 17.44 8.77 -21.09
C LEU A 185 18.64 9.29 -21.88
N THR A 186 18.41 9.99 -22.99
CA THR A 186 19.48 10.61 -23.81
C THR A 186 20.26 11.69 -23.04
N TRP A 187 19.62 12.41 -22.13
CA TRP A 187 20.31 13.34 -21.23
C TRP A 187 21.17 12.59 -20.20
N LEU A 188 20.67 11.50 -19.62
CA LEU A 188 21.41 10.65 -18.68
C LEU A 188 22.58 9.90 -19.35
N GLU A 189 22.47 9.56 -20.64
CA GLU A 189 23.55 8.95 -21.43
C GLU A 189 24.80 9.83 -21.51
N ARG A 190 24.67 11.16 -21.34
CA ARG A 190 25.80 12.10 -21.34
C ARG A 190 26.75 11.91 -20.14
N TYR A 191 26.29 11.23 -19.08
CA TYR A 191 27.10 10.98 -17.90
C TYR A 191 27.77 9.60 -18.00
N PRO A 192 29.12 9.52 -18.04
CA PRO A 192 29.86 8.28 -18.34
C PRO A 192 29.65 7.17 -17.29
N PHE A 193 29.26 7.52 -16.07
CA PHE A 193 28.90 6.54 -15.03
C PHE A 193 27.51 5.92 -15.26
N VAL A 194 26.57 6.68 -15.83
CA VAL A 194 25.18 6.26 -16.07
C VAL A 194 25.07 5.52 -17.40
N ALA A 195 25.84 5.92 -18.42
CA ALA A 195 25.92 5.25 -19.71
C ALA A 195 26.18 3.74 -19.58
N LYS A 196 27.05 3.33 -18.64
CA LYS A 196 27.35 1.90 -18.36
C LYS A 196 26.15 1.10 -17.84
N ARG A 197 25.13 1.77 -17.29
CA ARG A 197 23.92 1.16 -16.71
C ARG A 197 22.65 1.47 -17.51
N MET A 198 22.80 2.05 -18.71
CA MET A 198 21.66 2.51 -19.50
C MET A 198 20.66 1.41 -19.84
N HIS A 199 21.14 0.19 -20.10
CA HIS A 199 20.29 -0.98 -20.32
C HIS A 199 19.37 -1.28 -19.12
N HIS A 200 19.87 -1.13 -17.89
CA HIS A 200 19.05 -1.31 -16.68
C HIS A 200 17.98 -0.23 -16.53
N LEU A 201 18.31 1.02 -16.85
CA LEU A 201 17.35 2.14 -16.84
C LEU A 201 16.27 1.95 -17.90
N ARG A 202 16.64 1.56 -19.12
CA ARG A 202 15.67 1.25 -20.19
C ARG A 202 14.71 0.14 -19.78
N ASN A 203 15.21 -0.94 -19.19
CA ASN A 203 14.35 -2.02 -18.68
C ASN A 203 13.38 -1.53 -17.59
N LEU A 204 13.84 -0.70 -16.66
CA LEU A 204 12.99 -0.09 -15.64
C LEU A 204 11.86 0.73 -16.27
N PHE A 205 12.17 1.55 -17.29
CA PHE A 205 11.16 2.38 -17.97
C PHE A 205 10.16 1.55 -18.78
N VAL A 206 10.63 0.54 -19.51
CA VAL A 206 9.75 -0.36 -20.29
C VAL A 206 8.78 -1.09 -19.36
N SER A 207 9.30 -1.69 -18.27
CA SER A 207 8.46 -2.35 -17.27
C SER A 207 7.51 -1.37 -16.58
N SER A 208 7.97 -0.17 -16.22
CA SER A 208 7.10 0.86 -15.62
C SER A 208 5.96 1.27 -16.56
N ASN A 209 6.24 1.47 -17.85
CA ASN A 209 5.21 1.86 -18.82
C ASN A 209 4.17 0.75 -19.01
N LEU A 210 4.60 -0.51 -19.03
CA LEU A 210 3.73 -1.67 -19.11
C LEU A 210 2.83 -1.80 -17.86
N LEU A 211 3.42 -1.71 -16.68
CA LEU A 211 2.73 -1.79 -15.39
C LEU A 211 1.75 -0.63 -15.14
N LEU A 212 2.08 0.56 -15.66
CA LEU A 212 1.24 1.76 -15.60
C LEU A 212 0.34 1.92 -16.83
N SER A 213 0.24 0.91 -17.70
CA SER A 213 -0.68 0.95 -18.83
C SER A 213 -2.13 1.13 -18.33
N PRO A 214 -3.03 1.77 -19.11
CA PRO A 214 -4.38 2.05 -18.65
C PRO A 214 -5.12 0.79 -18.19
N ARG A 215 -4.96 -0.32 -18.93
CA ARG A 215 -5.55 -1.61 -18.58
C ARG A 215 -4.98 -2.16 -17.27
N ALA A 216 -3.66 -2.11 -17.08
CA ALA A 216 -3.03 -2.58 -15.86
C ALA A 216 -3.41 -1.73 -14.65
N LEU A 217 -3.46 -0.40 -14.80
CA LEU A 217 -3.93 0.51 -13.76
C LEU A 217 -5.41 0.27 -13.43
N LEU A 218 -6.28 0.05 -14.42
CA LEU A 218 -7.70 -0.19 -14.17
C LEU A 218 -7.91 -1.49 -13.38
N ILE A 219 -7.26 -2.58 -13.79
CA ILE A 219 -7.35 -3.88 -13.10
C ILE A 219 -6.76 -3.78 -11.70
N ALA A 220 -5.54 -3.25 -11.57
CA ALA A 220 -4.85 -3.19 -10.28
C ALA A 220 -5.51 -2.21 -9.30
N SER A 221 -6.00 -1.06 -9.79
CA SER A 221 -6.73 -0.10 -8.94
C SER A 221 -8.12 -0.63 -8.59
N GLY A 222 -8.78 -1.41 -9.47
CA GLY A 222 -10.03 -2.09 -9.14
C GLY A 222 -9.86 -3.14 -8.03
N LEU A 223 -8.81 -3.98 -8.14
CA LEU A 223 -8.43 -4.90 -7.07
C LEU A 223 -8.09 -4.14 -5.77
N GLY A 224 -7.33 -3.05 -5.88
CA GLY A 224 -7.00 -2.17 -4.77
C GLY A 224 -8.24 -1.56 -4.11
N PHE A 225 -9.19 -1.07 -4.91
CA PHE A 225 -10.43 -0.46 -4.42
C PHE A 225 -11.26 -1.44 -3.61
N ILE A 226 -11.47 -2.66 -4.10
CA ILE A 226 -12.21 -3.70 -3.38
C ILE A 226 -11.45 -4.11 -2.11
N SER A 227 -10.13 -4.26 -2.22
CA SER A 227 -9.24 -4.61 -1.10
C SER A 227 -9.35 -3.58 0.03
N TRP A 228 -9.20 -2.29 -0.29
CA TRP A 228 -9.28 -1.20 0.68
C TRP A 228 -10.70 -0.91 1.16
N ALA A 229 -11.73 -1.12 0.34
CA ALA A 229 -13.12 -1.05 0.80
C ALA A 229 -13.39 -2.10 1.90
N GLY A 230 -12.79 -3.29 1.81
CA GLY A 230 -12.82 -4.30 2.87
C GLY A 230 -12.18 -3.81 4.17
N GLU A 231 -11.07 -3.06 4.09
CA GLU A 231 -10.43 -2.44 5.26
C GLU A 231 -11.28 -1.30 5.84
N CYS A 232 -11.94 -0.49 5.00
CA CYS A 232 -12.90 0.51 5.45
C CYS A 232 -14.07 -0.14 6.22
N ALA A 233 -14.56 -1.28 5.74
CA ALA A 233 -15.59 -2.07 6.43
C ALA A 233 -15.05 -2.68 7.73
N ALA A 234 -13.81 -3.17 7.75
CA ALA A 234 -13.17 -3.67 8.97
C ALA A 234 -13.05 -2.55 10.01
N PHE A 235 -12.61 -1.37 9.60
CA PHE A 235 -12.52 -0.20 10.47
C PHE A 235 -13.90 0.25 10.99
N PHE A 236 -14.93 0.22 10.13
CA PHE A 236 -16.32 0.44 10.55
C PHE A 236 -16.78 -0.55 11.63
N LEU A 237 -16.48 -1.85 11.48
CA LEU A 237 -16.79 -2.87 12.48
C LEU A 237 -16.01 -2.66 13.78
N VAL A 238 -14.76 -2.20 13.71
CA VAL A 238 -13.98 -1.81 14.90
C VAL A 238 -14.68 -0.66 15.64
N MET A 239 -15.16 0.36 14.92
CA MET A 239 -15.89 1.47 15.54
C MET A 239 -17.19 0.99 16.20
N ILE A 240 -17.95 0.10 15.56
CA ILE A 240 -19.13 -0.52 16.19
C ILE A 240 -18.74 -1.31 17.44
N GLY A 241 -17.65 -2.07 17.36
CA GLY A 241 -17.13 -2.84 18.48
C GLY A 241 -16.77 -1.97 19.67
N LEU A 242 -16.30 -0.72 19.45
CA LEU A 242 -16.01 0.28 20.48
C LEU A 242 -17.26 1.00 21.04
N GLY A 243 -18.46 0.62 20.61
CA GLY A 243 -19.73 1.15 21.12
C GLY A 243 -20.34 2.27 20.29
N PHE A 244 -19.80 2.59 19.11
CA PHE A 244 -20.43 3.54 18.20
C PHE A 244 -21.66 2.91 17.52
N ALA A 245 -22.75 3.66 17.43
CA ALA A 245 -23.97 3.17 16.80
C ALA A 245 -23.76 2.95 15.28
N PRO A 246 -24.17 1.79 14.72
CA PRO A 246 -24.05 1.52 13.30
C PRO A 246 -24.91 2.51 12.51
N SER A 247 -24.28 3.28 11.62
CA SER A 247 -24.98 4.25 10.78
C SER A 247 -24.25 4.42 9.44
N TRP A 248 -24.99 4.86 8.42
CA TRP A 248 -24.42 5.21 7.12
C TRP A 248 -23.37 6.32 7.23
N ASN A 249 -23.62 7.31 8.10
CA ASN A 249 -22.67 8.39 8.37
C ASN A 249 -21.35 7.84 8.93
N LEU A 250 -21.41 6.90 9.88
CA LEU A 250 -20.20 6.28 10.43
C LEU A 250 -19.41 5.54 9.34
N LEU A 251 -20.08 4.79 8.46
CA LEU A 251 -19.43 4.11 7.33
C LEU A 251 -18.77 5.09 6.36
N PHE A 252 -19.41 6.20 6.05
CA PHE A 252 -18.86 7.22 5.14
C PHE A 252 -17.66 7.93 5.76
N ILE A 253 -17.74 8.25 7.06
CA ILE A 253 -16.63 8.85 7.82
C ILE A 253 -15.44 7.89 7.88
N THR A 254 -15.63 6.62 8.24
CA THR A 254 -14.53 5.65 8.32
C THR A 254 -13.90 5.41 6.96
N THR A 255 -14.70 5.38 5.89
CA THR A 255 -14.21 5.26 4.51
C THR A 255 -13.40 6.49 4.08
N PHE A 256 -13.89 7.69 4.39
CA PHE A 256 -13.17 8.93 4.10
C PHE A 256 -11.85 9.03 4.88
N ILE A 257 -11.89 8.81 6.20
CA ILE A 257 -10.70 8.88 7.06
C ILE A 257 -9.64 7.90 6.58
N LEU A 258 -10.00 6.64 6.36
CA LEU A 258 -9.04 5.62 5.92
C LEU A 258 -8.48 5.96 4.54
N GLY A 259 -9.33 6.36 3.60
CA GLY A 259 -8.92 6.75 2.24
C GLY A 259 -8.00 7.97 2.24
N ALA A 260 -8.33 9.02 2.99
CA ALA A 260 -7.59 10.29 2.98
C ALA A 260 -6.25 10.21 3.74
N THR A 261 -6.17 9.41 4.80
CA THR A 261 -4.95 9.29 5.63
C THR A 261 -3.92 8.31 5.08
N SER A 262 -4.32 7.46 4.11
CA SER A 262 -3.46 6.41 3.56
C SER A 262 -2.81 6.76 2.22
N VAL A 263 -3.12 7.94 1.65
CA VAL A 263 -2.54 8.48 0.40
C VAL A 263 -1.33 9.35 0.75
#